data_AF-A0A2P7BMF8-F1
#
_entry.id   AF-A0A2P7BMF8-F1
#
_cell.length_a   1.000
_cell.length_b   1.000
_cell.length_c   1.000
_cell.angle_alpha   90.00
_cell.angle_beta   90.00
_cell.angle_gamma   90.00
#
_symmetry.space_group_name_H-M   'P 1'
#
loop_
_entity.id
_entity.type
_entity.pdbx_description
1 polymer ?
#
loop_
_entity_poly.entity_id
_entity_poly.type
_entity_poly.pdbx_seq_one_letter_code
_entity_poly.pdbx_strand_id
1 'polypeptide(L)'
;MRQGKGPQPAGHSRLMRILRAGDHRQMPWKNGGGVTTEVAISSPDATVSNFDWRISMAKVPASGPFSAFANIERVLAVLDGEMLLTIGNDSAVFMGPASPAIAFPGDTPTSADVIGDVTDLNVMTRRGKFDAGVRRLDQAEVVAHADETFVLFRSDAETATGEVLGVDDVIQLSRFERLAFAIGPENAWLIEIRAI
;
A
#
# COMPACT_ATOMS: atom_id res chain seq x y z
N MET A 1 -14.11 -24.10 47.08
CA MET A 1 -13.09 -23.94 46.03
C MET A 1 -13.51 -22.78 45.15
N ARG A 2 -12.84 -21.63 45.27
CA ARG A 2 -13.09 -20.45 44.43
C ARG A 2 -12.12 -20.52 43.24
N GLN A 3 -12.64 -20.71 42.03
CA GLN A 3 -11.81 -20.54 40.83
C GLN A 3 -11.77 -19.04 40.49
N GLY A 4 -10.57 -18.46 40.56
CA GLY A 4 -10.32 -17.10 40.13
C GLY A 4 -10.33 -17.02 38.61
N LYS A 5 -11.23 -16.20 38.05
CA LYS A 5 -11.06 -15.64 36.70
C LYS A 5 -9.78 -14.82 36.71
N GLY A 6 -8.71 -15.32 36.08
CA GLY A 6 -7.57 -14.48 35.73
C GLY A 6 -8.05 -13.35 34.80
N PRO A 7 -7.41 -12.16 34.87
CA PRO A 7 -7.78 -11.07 33.96
C PRO A 7 -7.46 -11.53 32.53
N GLN A 8 -8.52 -11.62 31.74
CA GLN A 8 -8.42 -11.74 30.29
C GLN A 8 -7.70 -10.48 29.79
N PRO A 9 -6.62 -10.59 28.97
CA PRO A 9 -5.98 -9.39 28.45
C PRO A 9 -7.02 -8.61 27.66
N ALA A 10 -7.19 -7.33 28.00
CA ALA A 10 -8.05 -6.41 27.28
C ALA A 10 -7.54 -6.34 25.84
N GLY A 11 -8.22 -7.05 24.93
CA GLY A 11 -8.05 -6.86 23.50
C GLY A 11 -8.39 -5.41 23.23
N HIS A 12 -7.36 -4.62 22.93
CA HIS A 12 -7.57 -3.27 22.43
C HIS A 12 -8.29 -3.48 21.09
N SER A 13 -9.58 -3.15 21.04
CA SER A 13 -10.27 -2.93 19.77
C SER A 13 -9.44 -1.91 19.02
N ARG A 14 -8.64 -2.38 18.06
CA ARG A 14 -7.89 -1.47 17.20
C ARG A 14 -8.86 -1.09 16.10
N LEU A 15 -9.67 -0.09 16.44
CA LEU A 15 -10.64 0.54 15.56
C LEU A 15 -10.00 0.85 14.20
N MET A 16 -10.80 0.68 13.15
CA MET A 16 -10.57 1.25 11.83
C MET A 16 -9.91 2.64 11.94
N ARG A 17 -8.80 2.83 11.22
CA ARG A 17 -8.06 4.10 11.22
C ARG A 17 -8.13 4.75 9.85
N ILE A 18 -8.36 6.05 9.83
CA ILE A 18 -8.22 6.86 8.62
C ILE A 18 -6.86 7.54 8.65
N LEU A 19 -6.05 7.27 7.63
CA LEU A 19 -4.77 7.93 7.38
C LEU A 19 -5.02 8.98 6.31
N ARG A 20 -5.02 10.26 6.70
CA ARG A 20 -5.37 11.35 5.79
C ARG A 20 -4.24 11.65 4.83
N ALA A 21 -4.58 11.98 3.58
CA ALA A 21 -3.62 12.32 2.54
C ALA A 21 -2.58 13.37 2.98
N GLY A 22 -3.06 14.41 3.68
CA GLY A 22 -2.21 15.50 4.18
C GLY A 22 -1.26 15.12 5.32
N ASP A 23 -1.49 14.00 5.98
CA ASP A 23 -0.69 13.52 7.12
C ASP A 23 0.40 12.52 6.69
N HIS A 24 0.38 12.09 5.42
CA HIS A 24 1.38 11.16 4.91
C HIS A 24 2.77 11.79 4.88
N ARG A 25 3.78 11.00 5.29
CA ARG A 25 5.14 11.49 5.43
C ARG A 25 5.82 11.63 4.06
N GLN A 26 6.22 12.86 3.71
CA GLN A 26 6.99 13.14 2.50
C GLN A 26 8.48 12.83 2.72
N MET A 27 9.07 12.04 1.82
CA MET A 27 10.46 11.62 1.87
C MET A 27 11.15 11.92 0.53
N PRO A 28 11.83 13.08 0.41
CA PRO A 28 12.61 13.41 -0.78
C PRO A 28 13.71 12.38 -1.03
N TRP A 29 13.94 12.04 -2.29
CA TRP A 29 15.02 11.14 -2.66
C TRP A 29 16.39 11.80 -2.45
N LYS A 30 17.40 11.00 -2.08
CA LYS A 30 18.76 11.51 -1.83
C LYS A 30 19.38 12.22 -3.05
N ASN A 31 19.00 11.80 -4.26
CA ASN A 31 19.47 12.39 -5.51
C ASN A 31 18.66 13.65 -5.94
N GLY A 32 17.65 14.05 -5.16
CA GLY A 32 16.76 15.17 -5.47
C GLY A 32 15.79 14.93 -6.63
N GLY A 33 15.80 13.74 -7.23
CA GLY A 33 15.07 13.42 -8.45
C GLY A 33 13.62 13.00 -8.25
N GLY A 34 13.06 13.12 -7.04
CA GLY A 34 11.70 12.69 -6.74
C GLY A 34 11.38 12.72 -5.25
N VAL A 35 10.13 12.37 -4.92
CA VAL A 35 9.62 12.28 -3.56
C VAL A 35 8.83 10.99 -3.41
N THR A 36 9.01 10.33 -2.28
CA THR A 36 8.16 9.23 -1.85
C THR A 36 7.24 9.70 -0.73
N THR A 37 5.94 9.52 -0.89
CA THR A 37 4.92 9.66 0.15
C THR A 37 4.82 8.33 0.89
N GLU A 38 5.28 8.26 2.13
CA GLU A 38 5.09 7.09 2.99
C GLU A 38 3.69 7.13 3.61
N VAL A 39 2.91 6.08 3.31
CA VAL A 39 1.50 5.94 3.73
C VAL A 39 1.42 5.18 5.05
N ALA A 40 2.06 4.01 5.11
CA ALA A 40 2.06 3.16 6.29
C ALA A 40 3.30 2.28 6.33
N ILE A 41 3.73 1.91 7.54
CA ILE A 41 4.90 1.06 7.77
C ILE A 41 4.66 0.16 8.99
N SER A 42 5.24 -1.04 8.96
CA SER A 42 4.98 -2.13 9.93
C SER A 42 5.02 -1.78 11.42
N SER A 43 5.84 -0.81 11.84
CA SER A 43 5.87 -0.32 13.21
C SER A 43 6.31 1.14 13.28
N PRO A 44 5.97 1.89 14.34
CA PRO A 44 6.40 3.29 14.48
C PRO A 44 7.92 3.51 14.40
N ASP A 45 8.71 2.55 14.89
CA ASP A 45 10.19 2.62 14.87
C ASP A 45 10.81 2.03 13.60
N ALA A 46 9.98 1.54 12.67
CA ALA A 46 10.48 1.01 11.42
C ALA A 46 10.97 2.14 10.51
N THR A 47 11.96 1.81 9.69
CA THR A 47 12.60 2.68 8.73
C THR A 47 12.73 1.94 7.40
N VAL A 48 13.12 2.66 6.35
CA VAL A 48 13.37 2.10 5.02
C VAL A 48 14.40 0.95 5.02
N SER A 49 15.25 0.81 6.03
CA SER A 49 16.26 -0.26 6.10
C SER A 49 15.81 -1.51 6.88
N ASN A 50 14.79 -1.43 7.75
CA ASN A 50 14.45 -2.51 8.68
C ASN A 50 12.94 -2.85 8.74
N PHE A 51 12.10 -2.25 7.91
CA PHE A 51 10.67 -2.57 7.87
C PHE A 51 10.40 -4.05 7.57
N ASP A 52 9.30 -4.59 8.11
CA ASP A 52 8.78 -5.90 7.67
C ASP A 52 7.78 -5.75 6.52
N TRP A 53 7.02 -4.65 6.51
CA TRP A 53 6.28 -4.19 5.34
C TRP A 53 6.18 -2.67 5.31
N ARG A 54 5.99 -2.11 4.10
CA ARG A 54 5.87 -0.67 3.84
C ARG A 54 4.93 -0.42 2.66
N ILE A 55 4.04 0.56 2.82
CA ILE A 55 3.15 1.07 1.77
C ILE A 55 3.53 2.51 1.50
N SER A 56 3.76 2.83 0.24
CA SER A 56 4.16 4.17 -0.18
C SER A 56 3.66 4.49 -1.57
N MET A 57 3.60 5.77 -1.89
CA MET A 57 3.41 6.26 -3.24
C MET A 57 4.67 7.00 -3.68
N ALA A 58 5.13 6.75 -4.90
CA ALA A 58 6.33 7.39 -5.43
C ALA A 58 6.00 8.18 -6.69
N LYS A 59 6.45 9.44 -6.72
CA LYS A 59 6.46 10.24 -7.94
C LYS A 59 7.76 9.96 -8.70
N VAL A 60 7.64 9.43 -9.91
CA VAL A 60 8.73 9.11 -10.84
C VAL A 60 8.71 10.14 -11.98
N PRO A 61 9.53 11.21 -11.90
CA PRO A 61 9.47 12.30 -12.87
C PRO A 61 10.35 12.08 -14.11
N ALA A 62 11.17 11.04 -14.12
CA ALA A 62 12.08 10.74 -15.22
C ALA A 62 12.41 9.25 -15.25
N SER A 63 12.77 8.77 -16.44
CA SER A 63 13.19 7.39 -16.66
C SER A 63 14.44 7.06 -15.85
N GLY A 64 14.52 5.83 -15.36
CA GLY A 64 15.70 5.39 -14.62
C GLY A 64 15.49 4.12 -13.81
N PRO A 65 16.56 3.69 -13.11
CA PRO A 65 16.53 2.51 -12.27
C PRO A 65 15.78 2.79 -10.96
N PHE A 66 15.08 1.77 -10.48
CA PHE A 66 14.56 1.73 -9.12
C PHE A 66 15.70 1.36 -8.16
N SER A 67 15.56 1.77 -6.90
CA SER A 67 16.46 1.29 -5.84
C SER A 67 16.25 -0.20 -5.60
N ALA A 68 17.35 -0.94 -5.46
CA ALA A 68 17.32 -2.34 -5.08
C ALA A 68 17.13 -2.50 -3.57
N PHE A 69 16.31 -3.47 -3.17
CA PHE A 69 16.01 -3.82 -1.79
C PHE A 69 16.20 -5.32 -1.59
N ALA A 70 17.30 -5.69 -0.93
CA ALA A 70 17.64 -7.09 -0.64
C ALA A 70 16.54 -7.79 0.17
N ASN A 71 16.12 -8.97 -0.29
CA ASN A 71 15.15 -9.83 0.41
C ASN A 71 13.77 -9.18 0.64
N ILE A 72 13.36 -8.29 -0.26
CA ILE A 72 12.04 -7.66 -0.26
C ILE A 72 11.28 -8.10 -1.50
N GLU A 73 10.00 -8.42 -1.36
CA GLU A 73 9.04 -8.51 -2.47
C GLU A 73 8.36 -7.16 -2.65
N ARG A 74 8.10 -6.79 -3.91
CA ARG A 74 7.37 -5.57 -4.26
C ARG A 74 6.11 -5.92 -5.00
N VAL A 75 5.04 -5.20 -4.72
CA VAL A 75 3.82 -5.16 -5.54
C VAL A 75 3.58 -3.71 -5.93
N LEU A 76 3.59 -3.44 -7.23
CA LEU A 76 3.52 -2.09 -7.78
C LEU A 76 2.26 -1.94 -8.64
N ALA A 77 1.58 -0.80 -8.48
CA ALA A 77 0.50 -0.37 -9.36
C ALA A 77 0.72 1.08 -9.78
N VAL A 78 0.35 1.44 -11.01
CA VAL A 78 0.38 2.85 -11.45
C VAL A 78 -0.94 3.53 -11.05
N LEU A 79 -0.83 4.68 -10.40
CA LEU A 79 -1.96 5.51 -9.98
C LEU A 79 -2.27 6.59 -11.03
N ASP A 80 -1.23 7.25 -11.53
CA ASP A 80 -1.30 8.31 -12.53
C ASP A 80 -0.10 8.24 -13.49
N GLY A 81 -0.30 8.65 -14.74
CA GLY A 81 0.73 8.58 -15.78
C GLY A 81 0.92 7.16 -16.34
N GLU A 82 1.94 6.98 -17.17
CA GLU A 82 2.21 5.72 -17.86
C GLU A 82 3.72 5.46 -17.92
N MET A 83 4.11 4.18 -17.81
CA MET A 83 5.50 3.75 -17.91
C MET A 83 5.66 2.40 -18.59
N LEU A 84 6.85 2.16 -19.13
CA LEU A 84 7.34 0.82 -19.47
C LEU A 84 8.23 0.34 -18.33
N LEU A 85 7.83 -0.73 -17.63
CA LEU A 85 8.58 -1.31 -16.52
C LEU A 85 9.37 -2.52 -17.01
N THR A 86 10.69 -2.50 -16.82
CA THR A 86 11.59 -3.62 -17.11
C THR A 86 12.09 -4.22 -15.81
N ILE A 87 11.91 -5.54 -15.64
CA ILE A 87 12.33 -6.28 -14.45
C ILE A 87 13.36 -7.33 -14.88
N GLY A 88 14.58 -7.22 -14.37
CA GLY A 88 15.69 -8.08 -14.74
C GLY A 88 16.05 -7.93 -16.21
N ASN A 89 16.06 -9.05 -16.93
CA ASN A 89 16.33 -9.11 -18.37
C ASN A 89 15.06 -9.37 -19.19
N ASP A 90 13.88 -9.27 -18.58
CA ASP A 90 12.62 -9.53 -19.26
C ASP A 90 12.25 -8.37 -20.20
N SER A 91 11.28 -8.60 -21.09
CA SER A 91 10.74 -7.54 -21.94
C SER A 91 9.98 -6.50 -21.10
N ALA A 92 10.08 -5.23 -21.51
CA ALA A 92 9.39 -4.14 -20.84
C ALA A 92 7.86 -4.35 -20.89
N VAL A 93 7.20 -4.10 -19.75
CA VAL A 93 5.75 -4.22 -19.58
C VAL A 93 5.13 -2.84 -19.50
N PHE A 94 4.09 -2.58 -20.29
CA PHE A 94 3.33 -1.33 -20.18
C PHE A 94 2.48 -1.30 -18.91
N MET A 95 2.62 -0.23 -18.14
CA MET A 95 1.91 0.01 -16.89
C MET A 95 1.28 1.40 -16.93
N GLY A 96 -0.05 1.45 -16.73
CA GLY A 96 -0.81 2.68 -16.58
C GLY A 96 -1.93 2.49 -15.55
N PRO A 97 -2.82 3.49 -15.34
CA PRO A 97 -3.83 3.42 -14.30
C PRO A 97 -4.82 2.28 -14.50
N ALA A 98 -5.03 1.81 -15.74
CA ALA A 98 -5.88 0.66 -16.01
C ALA A 98 -5.19 -0.70 -15.81
N SER A 99 -3.85 -0.74 -15.66
CA SER A 99 -3.10 -1.98 -15.52
C SER A 99 -3.32 -2.61 -14.13
N PRO A 100 -3.32 -3.96 -14.03
CA PRO A 100 -3.27 -4.62 -12.73
C PRO A 100 -1.94 -4.32 -12.02
N ALA A 101 -1.91 -4.55 -10.70
CA ALA A 101 -0.66 -4.50 -9.96
C ALA A 101 0.25 -5.67 -10.36
N ILE A 102 1.56 -5.46 -10.36
CA ILE A 102 2.57 -6.49 -10.68
C ILE A 102 3.48 -6.74 -9.47
N ALA A 103 3.71 -8.02 -9.17
CA ALA A 103 4.63 -8.46 -8.12
C ALA A 103 6.01 -8.78 -8.70
N PHE A 104 7.08 -8.37 -8.02
CA PHE A 104 8.45 -8.70 -8.41
C PHE A 104 9.44 -8.60 -7.24
N PRO A 105 10.56 -9.34 -7.29
CA PRO A 105 11.63 -9.23 -6.30
C PRO A 105 12.25 -7.84 -6.29
N GLY A 106 12.30 -7.19 -5.13
CA GLY A 106 12.92 -5.87 -4.95
C GLY A 106 14.45 -5.89 -5.12
N ASP A 107 15.08 -7.06 -5.10
CA ASP A 107 16.50 -7.28 -5.35
C ASP A 107 16.84 -7.57 -6.81
N THR A 108 15.84 -7.71 -7.68
CA THR A 108 16.04 -7.78 -9.13
C THR A 108 16.26 -6.36 -9.69
N PRO A 109 17.25 -6.14 -10.58
CA PRO A 109 17.41 -4.86 -11.26
C PRO A 109 16.13 -4.46 -11.99
N THR A 110 15.55 -3.31 -11.66
CA THR A 110 14.30 -2.83 -12.26
C THR A 110 14.47 -1.39 -12.72
N SER A 111 13.91 -1.04 -13.88
CA SER A 111 13.87 0.33 -14.39
C SER A 111 12.52 0.67 -14.99
N ALA A 112 12.17 1.95 -15.00
CA ALA A 112 11.04 2.44 -15.76
C ALA A 112 11.49 3.44 -16.82
N ASP A 113 10.89 3.35 -18.00
CA ASP A 113 10.89 4.40 -19.00
C ASP A 113 9.56 5.15 -18.94
N VAL A 114 9.61 6.46 -18.70
CA VAL A 114 8.43 7.33 -18.55
C VAL A 114 8.43 8.43 -19.61
N ILE A 115 7.26 8.80 -20.11
CA ILE A 115 7.07 9.92 -21.06
C ILE A 115 6.76 11.23 -20.30
N GLY A 116 6.28 11.11 -19.06
CA GLY A 116 6.00 12.22 -18.14
C GLY A 116 5.98 11.73 -16.70
N ASP A 117 5.49 12.58 -15.80
CA ASP A 117 5.39 12.23 -14.38
C ASP A 117 4.47 11.03 -14.17
N VAL A 118 4.97 10.02 -13.46
CA VAL A 118 4.19 8.85 -13.02
C VAL A 118 4.08 8.87 -11.51
N THR A 119 2.90 8.55 -10.99
CA THR A 119 2.73 8.22 -9.58
C THR A 119 2.41 6.74 -9.46
N ASP A 120 3.24 5.99 -8.74
CA ASP A 120 2.97 4.59 -8.42
C ASP A 120 2.57 4.39 -6.96
N LEU A 121 1.81 3.33 -6.70
CA LEU A 121 1.63 2.69 -5.41
C LEU A 121 2.64 1.54 -5.33
N ASN A 122 3.43 1.50 -4.27
CA ASN A 122 4.42 0.48 -4.02
C ASN A 122 4.23 -0.13 -2.63
N VAL A 123 3.87 -1.41 -2.60
CA VAL A 123 3.77 -2.22 -1.39
C VAL A 123 4.99 -3.13 -1.34
N MET A 124 5.74 -3.06 -0.24
CA MET A 124 6.99 -3.79 -0.05
C MET A 124 6.86 -4.70 1.17
N THR A 125 7.20 -5.98 1.05
CA THR A 125 7.16 -6.95 2.16
C THR A 125 8.47 -7.71 2.28
N ARG A 126 8.83 -8.11 3.51
CA ARG A 126 10.00 -8.94 3.75
C ARG A 126 9.71 -10.38 3.36
N ARG A 127 10.48 -10.90 2.39
CA ARG A 127 10.36 -12.27 1.89
C ARG A 127 10.54 -13.26 3.04
N GLY A 128 9.68 -14.29 3.05
CA GLY A 128 9.67 -15.32 4.10
C GLY A 128 9.06 -14.88 5.43
N LYS A 129 8.55 -13.65 5.54
CA LYS A 129 7.78 -13.19 6.72
C LYS A 129 6.38 -12.70 6.36
N PHE A 130 6.25 -12.00 5.24
CA PHE A 130 4.97 -11.43 4.80
C PHE A 130 4.79 -11.59 3.30
N ASP A 131 3.54 -11.77 2.90
CA ASP A 131 3.06 -11.67 1.52
C ASP A 131 2.05 -10.53 1.38
N ALA A 132 1.93 -9.95 0.18
CA ALA A 132 1.04 -8.84 -0.11
C ALA A 132 0.22 -9.08 -1.39
N GLY A 133 -1.09 -8.85 -1.29
CA GLY A 133 -2.00 -8.73 -2.42
C GLY A 133 -2.38 -7.27 -2.65
N VAL A 134 -2.34 -6.80 -3.90
CA VAL A 134 -2.80 -5.47 -4.30
C VAL A 134 -3.71 -5.60 -5.50
N ARG A 135 -4.94 -5.10 -5.39
CA ARG A 135 -5.94 -5.16 -6.47
C ARG A 135 -6.89 -3.98 -6.42
N ARG A 136 -7.62 -3.78 -7.52
CA ARG A 136 -8.75 -2.83 -7.53
C ARG A 136 -9.80 -3.25 -6.52
N LEU A 137 -10.36 -2.27 -5.82
CA LEU A 137 -11.55 -2.47 -5.00
C LEU A 137 -12.77 -2.48 -5.92
N ASP A 138 -13.41 -3.64 -6.03
CA ASP A 138 -14.59 -3.90 -6.86
C ASP A 138 -15.80 -4.37 -6.01
N GLN A 139 -15.65 -4.41 -4.68
CA GLN A 139 -16.71 -4.74 -3.75
C GLN A 139 -17.35 -3.49 -3.14
N ALA A 140 -18.67 -3.55 -2.93
CA ALA A 140 -19.42 -2.55 -2.14
C ALA A 140 -19.08 -2.58 -0.63
N GLU A 141 -18.32 -3.59 -0.21
CA GLU A 141 -17.90 -3.79 1.16
C GLU A 141 -16.59 -4.57 1.24
N VAL A 142 -15.76 -4.21 2.22
CA VAL A 142 -14.53 -4.93 2.56
C VAL A 142 -14.69 -5.58 3.93
N VAL A 143 -14.37 -6.87 4.01
CA VAL A 143 -14.15 -7.58 5.28
C VAL A 143 -12.67 -7.93 5.35
N ALA A 144 -11.97 -7.40 6.34
CA ALA A 144 -10.55 -7.60 6.50
C ALA A 144 -10.27 -9.04 6.98
N HIS A 145 -9.67 -9.87 6.12
CA HIS A 145 -9.24 -11.21 6.51
C HIS A 145 -7.72 -11.33 6.66
N ALA A 146 -6.97 -10.32 6.19
CA ALA A 146 -5.53 -10.23 6.35
C ALA A 146 -5.13 -9.75 7.74
N ASP A 147 -3.86 -9.89 8.07
CA ASP A 147 -3.33 -9.39 9.33
C ASP A 147 -3.32 -7.86 9.33
N GLU A 148 -3.07 -7.27 8.15
CA GLU A 148 -3.26 -5.84 7.89
C GLU A 148 -3.98 -5.65 6.55
N THR A 149 -5.06 -4.88 6.54
CA THR A 149 -5.83 -4.54 5.33
C THR A 149 -5.90 -3.03 5.17
N PHE A 150 -5.69 -2.53 3.96
CA PHE A 150 -5.78 -1.11 3.63
C PHE A 150 -6.63 -0.88 2.39
N VAL A 151 -7.36 0.22 2.36
CA VAL A 151 -8.05 0.73 1.17
C VAL A 151 -7.49 2.11 0.86
N LEU A 152 -6.78 2.24 -0.26
CA LEU A 152 -6.29 3.52 -0.79
C LEU A 152 -7.31 4.11 -1.77
N PHE A 153 -7.77 5.31 -1.49
CA PHE A 153 -8.78 6.00 -2.28
C PHE A 153 -8.13 6.84 -3.39
N ARG A 154 -8.65 6.73 -4.61
CA ARG A 154 -8.25 7.54 -5.79
C ARG A 154 -9.44 8.30 -6.39
N SER A 155 -10.57 8.31 -5.68
CA SER A 155 -11.77 9.09 -5.93
C SER A 155 -12.45 9.36 -4.59
N ASP A 156 -13.38 10.30 -4.56
CA ASP A 156 -14.18 10.55 -3.36
C ASP A 156 -15.03 9.32 -2.98
N ALA A 157 -15.26 9.15 -1.68
CA ALA A 157 -16.14 8.13 -1.13
C ALA A 157 -16.72 8.58 0.22
N GLU A 158 -17.81 7.95 0.63
CA GLU A 158 -18.41 8.11 1.95
C GLU A 158 -18.69 6.73 2.56
N THR A 159 -18.18 6.48 3.76
CA THR A 159 -18.46 5.23 4.48
C THR A 159 -19.93 5.18 4.93
N ALA A 160 -20.42 3.99 5.24
CA ALA A 160 -21.76 3.82 5.82
C ALA A 160 -21.89 4.48 7.21
N THR A 161 -20.77 4.78 7.87
CA THR A 161 -20.67 5.49 9.16
C THR A 161 -20.53 7.01 9.01
N GLY A 162 -20.49 7.53 7.77
CA GLY A 162 -20.51 8.96 7.45
C GLY A 162 -19.14 9.62 7.40
N GLU A 163 -18.04 8.86 7.36
CA GLU A 163 -16.73 9.43 7.10
C GLU A 163 -16.56 9.70 5.59
N VAL A 164 -16.15 10.91 5.25
CA VAL A 164 -15.83 11.32 3.87
C VAL A 164 -14.34 11.12 3.62
N LEU A 165 -14.02 10.49 2.49
CA LEU A 165 -12.67 10.18 2.04
C LEU A 165 -12.42 10.85 0.70
N GLY A 166 -11.24 11.43 0.54
CA GLY A 166 -10.79 11.98 -0.74
C GLY A 166 -9.66 11.18 -1.37
N VAL A 167 -9.16 11.69 -2.49
CA VAL A 167 -7.95 11.19 -3.15
C VAL A 167 -6.78 11.12 -2.16
N ASP A 168 -6.09 9.98 -2.14
CA ASP A 168 -4.95 9.64 -1.27
C ASP A 168 -5.25 9.44 0.22
N ASP A 169 -6.51 9.57 0.65
CA ASP A 169 -6.89 9.04 1.95
C ASP A 169 -6.76 7.50 1.94
N VAL A 170 -6.49 6.94 3.12
CA VAL A 170 -6.39 5.50 3.32
C VAL A 170 -7.20 5.08 4.53
N ILE A 171 -7.97 4.01 4.40
CA ILE A 171 -8.54 3.32 5.55
C ILE A 171 -7.67 2.10 5.86
N GLN A 172 -7.22 1.98 7.10
CA GLN A 172 -6.61 0.78 7.63
C GLN A 172 -7.62 0.02 8.49
N LEU A 173 -7.77 -1.26 8.19
CA LEU A 173 -8.62 -2.21 8.89
C LEU A 173 -7.76 -3.27 9.57
N SER A 174 -8.05 -3.50 10.84
CA SER A 174 -7.57 -4.67 11.57
C SER A 174 -8.35 -5.90 11.11
N ARG A 175 -7.76 -7.09 11.31
CA ARG A 175 -8.41 -8.36 10.99
C ARG A 175 -9.81 -8.46 11.61
N PHE A 176 -10.77 -8.89 10.79
CA PHE A 176 -12.21 -9.01 11.04
C PHE A 176 -13.01 -7.70 11.09
N GLU A 177 -12.39 -6.55 10.90
CA GLU A 177 -13.14 -5.31 10.70
C GLU A 177 -13.82 -5.28 9.33
N ARG A 178 -14.93 -4.53 9.27
CA ARG A 178 -15.80 -4.41 8.10
C ARG A 178 -15.90 -2.95 7.71
N LEU A 179 -15.71 -2.65 6.44
CA LEU A 179 -15.89 -1.33 5.85
C LEU A 179 -16.99 -1.42 4.81
N ALA A 180 -18.08 -0.71 5.06
CA ALA A 180 -19.18 -0.54 4.12
C ALA A 180 -19.21 0.92 3.64
N PHE A 181 -19.74 1.14 2.45
CA PHE A 181 -19.87 2.47 1.85
C PHE A 181 -21.33 2.91 1.74
N ALA A 182 -21.61 4.16 2.11
CA ALA A 182 -22.84 4.85 1.71
C ALA A 182 -22.71 5.31 0.25
N ILE A 183 -21.53 5.81 -0.11
CA ILE A 183 -21.12 6.17 -1.47
C ILE A 183 -19.77 5.49 -1.71
N GLY A 184 -19.75 4.47 -2.57
CA GLY A 184 -18.52 3.73 -2.88
C GLY A 184 -17.56 4.55 -3.75
N PRO A 185 -16.23 4.30 -3.66
CA PRO A 185 -15.28 4.94 -4.56
C PRO A 185 -15.45 4.42 -5.99
N GLU A 186 -15.37 5.32 -6.97
CA GLU A 186 -15.20 4.95 -8.38
C GLU A 186 -13.83 4.30 -8.63
N ASN A 187 -12.82 4.70 -7.84
CA ASN A 187 -11.45 4.26 -7.99
C ASN A 187 -10.78 4.11 -6.62
N ALA A 188 -10.46 2.87 -6.24
CA ALA A 188 -9.69 2.57 -5.05
C ALA A 188 -8.87 1.28 -5.22
N TRP A 189 -7.87 1.10 -4.36
CA TRP A 189 -7.04 -0.09 -4.28
C TRP A 189 -7.22 -0.76 -2.92
N LEU A 190 -7.48 -2.08 -2.94
CA LEU A 190 -7.40 -2.92 -1.76
C LEU A 190 -6.00 -3.51 -1.66
N ILE A 191 -5.39 -3.35 -0.49
CA ILE A 191 -4.08 -3.89 -0.13
C ILE A 191 -4.27 -4.82 1.06
N GLU A 192 -3.78 -6.05 0.95
CA GLU A 192 -3.85 -7.05 2.00
C GLU A 192 -2.46 -7.60 2.28
N ILE A 193 -2.02 -7.57 3.53
CA ILE A 193 -0.70 -8.06 3.96
C ILE A 193 -0.90 -9.18 4.97
N ARG A 194 -0.26 -10.33 4.72
CA ARG A 194 -0.42 -11.57 5.51
C ARG A 194 0.93 -12.04 6.01
N ALA A 195 1.01 -12.41 7.28
CA ALA A 195 2.18 -13.13 7.78
C ALA A 195 2.23 -14.54 7.19
N ILE A 196 3.44 -15.05 6.91
CA ILE A 196 3.70 -16.40 6.38
C ILE A 196 4.62 -17.20 7.30
#